data_AF-A0A855NC33-F1
#
_entry.id   AF-A0A855NC33-F1
#
_cell.length_a   1.000
_cell.length_b   1.000
_cell.length_c   1.000
_cell.angle_alpha   90.00
_cell.angle_beta   90.00
_cell.angle_gamma   90.00
#
_symmetry.space_group_name_H-M   'P 1'
#
loop_
_entity.id
_entity.type
_entity.pdbx_description
1 polymer ?
#
loop_
_entity_poly.entity_id
_entity_poly.type
_entity_poly.pdbx_seq_one_letter_code
_entity_poly.pdbx_strand_id
1 'polypeptide(L)'
;MKFVKVAKFSPNYQKLKQRLSSEDLANAYILKNLTTKATERVYYLNHIKKDKDKATLIIYGSKQYHHEATSQNLITELLDLVGNISSLDLCFDSYKPYNIEAIKEYFEIYQPTKYQGNTIYINTPNLANILKICIYNKTIKNNLDFECCRAEATINIPHLNAKNEQLNRKQHLELTFTKV
;
A
#
# COMPACT_ATOMS: atom_id res chain seq x y z
N MET A 1 -3.16 19.90 -8.92
CA MET A 1 -2.31 18.70 -8.77
C MET A 1 -2.30 17.93 -10.09
N LYS A 2 -1.28 17.13 -10.40
CA LYS A 2 -1.26 16.25 -11.58
C LYS A 2 -0.48 14.97 -11.33
N PHE A 3 -0.99 13.83 -11.78
CA PHE A 3 -0.22 12.59 -11.85
C PHE A 3 0.83 12.68 -12.95
N VAL A 4 2.09 12.52 -12.55
CA VAL A 4 3.24 12.52 -13.46
C VAL A 4 3.92 11.17 -13.41
N LYS A 5 4.48 10.71 -14.54
CA LYS A 5 5.14 9.41 -14.61
C LYS A 5 6.31 9.35 -13.64
N VAL A 6 6.46 8.24 -12.91
CA VAL A 6 7.59 8.06 -11.98
C VAL A 6 8.88 7.93 -12.79
N ALA A 7 9.83 8.82 -12.56
CA ALA A 7 11.10 8.83 -13.29
C ALA A 7 11.97 7.62 -12.92
N LYS A 8 12.53 6.91 -13.92
CA LYS A 8 13.28 5.64 -13.77
C LYS A 8 14.42 5.68 -12.75
N PHE A 9 15.06 6.83 -12.58
CA PHE A 9 16.21 7.00 -11.68
C PHE A 9 15.82 7.63 -10.33
N SER A 10 14.53 7.87 -10.08
CA SER A 10 14.08 8.46 -8.82
C SER A 10 14.09 7.43 -7.67
N PRO A 11 14.29 7.86 -6.41
CA PRO A 11 14.10 6.99 -5.24
C PRO A 11 12.72 6.32 -5.20
N ASN A 12 11.69 7.02 -5.67
CA ASN A 12 10.33 6.49 -5.80
C ASN A 12 10.25 5.29 -6.76
N TYR A 13 10.97 5.33 -7.88
CA TYR A 13 11.01 4.22 -8.82
C TYR A 13 11.68 2.98 -8.20
N GLN A 14 12.81 3.16 -7.52
CA GLN A 14 13.50 2.05 -6.86
C GLN A 14 12.64 1.42 -5.77
N LYS A 15 11.90 2.24 -5.02
CA LYS A 15 10.93 1.76 -4.02
C LYS A 15 9.82 0.92 -4.66
N LEU A 16 9.23 1.38 -5.76
CA LEU A 16 8.15 0.66 -6.45
C LEU A 16 8.64 -0.61 -7.15
N LYS A 17 9.87 -0.59 -7.69
CA LYS A 17 10.51 -1.75 -8.35
C LYS A 17 10.61 -2.98 -7.46
N GLN A 18 10.69 -2.78 -6.14
CA GLN A 18 10.73 -3.89 -5.17
C GLN A 18 9.37 -4.56 -4.95
N ARG A 19 8.28 -3.93 -5.43
CA ARG A 19 6.89 -4.31 -5.11
C ARG A 19 6.05 -4.62 -6.34
N LEU A 20 6.41 -4.04 -7.49
CA LEU A 20 5.64 -4.10 -8.73
C LEU A 20 6.38 -4.90 -9.79
N SER A 21 5.61 -5.49 -10.70
CA SER A 21 6.14 -6.01 -11.97
C SER A 21 6.80 -4.88 -12.78
N SER A 22 7.73 -5.23 -13.67
CA SER A 22 8.36 -4.25 -14.57
C SER A 22 7.33 -3.50 -15.42
N GLU A 23 6.26 -4.19 -15.82
CA GLU A 23 5.14 -3.66 -16.58
C GLU A 23 4.29 -2.66 -15.79
N ASP A 24 3.87 -2.99 -14.56
CA ASP A 24 3.12 -2.06 -13.71
C ASP A 24 3.98 -0.85 -13.34
N LEU A 25 5.28 -1.08 -13.11
CA LEU A 25 6.24 -0.02 -12.83
C LEU A 25 6.39 0.96 -14.01
N ALA A 26 6.32 0.47 -15.25
CA ALA A 26 6.34 1.30 -16.45
C ALA A 26 5.08 2.18 -16.60
N ASN A 27 4.01 1.83 -15.87
CA ASN A 27 2.72 2.52 -15.83
C ASN A 27 2.43 3.13 -14.45
N ALA A 28 3.48 3.38 -13.67
CA ALA A 28 3.38 4.04 -12.38
C ALA A 28 3.49 5.57 -12.51
N TYR A 29 2.57 6.26 -11.83
CA TYR A 29 2.50 7.71 -11.73
C TYR A 29 2.50 8.13 -10.26
N ILE A 30 3.02 9.33 -9.98
CA ILE A 30 3.02 9.95 -8.66
C ILE A 30 2.33 11.32 -8.74
N LEU A 31 1.54 11.67 -7.73
CA LEU A 31 0.83 12.94 -7.68
C LEU A 31 1.80 14.08 -7.34
N LYS A 32 1.86 15.09 -8.21
CA LYS A 32 2.73 16.26 -8.05
C LYS A 32 1.91 17.54 -7.95
N ASN A 33 2.30 18.38 -6.99
CA ASN A 33 1.85 19.76 -6.95
C ASN A 33 2.63 20.56 -8.01
N LEU A 34 1.91 21.11 -8.99
CA LEU A 34 2.56 21.82 -10.10
C LEU A 34 3.06 23.21 -9.70
N THR A 35 2.50 23.78 -8.64
CA THR A 35 2.88 25.10 -8.10
C THR A 35 4.10 24.96 -7.20
N THR A 36 4.01 24.15 -6.14
CA THR A 36 5.11 23.99 -5.17
C THR A 36 6.20 23.02 -5.63
N LYS A 37 5.95 22.29 -6.73
CA LYS A 37 6.78 21.18 -7.23
C LYS A 37 6.92 19.99 -6.26
N ALA A 38 6.28 20.04 -5.10
CA ALA A 38 6.27 18.95 -4.13
C ALA A 38 5.57 17.71 -4.71
N THR A 39 6.07 16.52 -4.34
CA THR A 39 5.43 15.25 -4.66
C THR A 39 4.68 14.72 -3.46
N GLU A 40 3.39 14.46 -3.65
CA GLU A 40 2.60 13.71 -2.68
C GLU A 40 2.97 12.23 -2.75
N ARG A 41 2.83 11.53 -1.64
CA ARG A 41 3.06 10.08 -1.59
C ARG A 41 1.77 9.34 -1.95
N VAL A 42 1.24 9.75 -3.09
CA VAL A 42 0.05 9.18 -3.72
C VAL A 42 0.48 8.67 -5.09
N TYR A 43 0.33 7.37 -5.31
CA TYR A 43 0.74 6.71 -6.54
C TYR A 43 -0.48 6.15 -7.26
N TYR A 44 -0.50 6.29 -8.58
CA TYR A 44 -1.50 5.69 -9.45
C TYR A 44 -0.82 4.68 -10.36
N LEU A 45 -1.33 3.46 -10.36
CA LEU A 45 -0.85 2.36 -11.18
C LEU A 45 -1.96 1.95 -12.15
N ASN A 46 -1.68 2.07 -13.45
CA ASN A 46 -2.57 1.51 -14.46
C ASN A 46 -2.07 0.11 -14.83
N HIS A 47 -2.84 -0.92 -14.52
CA HIS A 47 -2.46 -2.29 -14.85
C HIS A 47 -2.66 -2.52 -16.36
N ILE A 48 -1.78 -3.29 -17.01
CA ILE A 48 -1.80 -3.46 -18.47
C ILE A 48 -1.95 -4.90 -18.96
N LYS A 49 -2.15 -5.88 -18.05
CA LYS A 49 -2.26 -7.32 -18.40
C LYS A 49 -3.41 -8.02 -17.66
N LYS A 50 -3.10 -8.89 -16.70
CA LYS A 50 -4.06 -9.78 -16.00
C LYS A 50 -5.21 -9.00 -15.37
N ASP A 51 -4.95 -7.75 -15.00
CA ASP A 51 -5.89 -6.82 -14.41
C ASP A 51 -6.03 -5.53 -15.23
N LYS A 52 -5.90 -5.59 -16.57
CA LYS A 52 -5.89 -4.40 -17.46
C LYS A 52 -7.09 -3.47 -17.31
N ASP A 53 -8.19 -3.98 -16.77
CA ASP A 53 -9.44 -3.24 -16.55
C ASP A 53 -9.45 -2.56 -15.16
N LYS A 54 -8.38 -2.70 -14.38
CA LYS A 54 -8.24 -2.16 -13.02
C LYS A 54 -7.11 -1.14 -12.96
N ALA A 55 -7.26 -0.21 -12.03
CA ALA A 55 -6.19 0.67 -11.60
C ALA A 55 -6.07 0.62 -10.07
N THR A 56 -4.86 0.84 -9.57
CA THR A 56 -4.58 0.89 -8.14
C THR A 56 -4.13 2.28 -7.74
N LEU A 57 -4.82 2.87 -6.76
CA LEU A 57 -4.38 4.07 -6.08
C LEU A 57 -3.72 3.68 -4.74
N ILE A 58 -2.47 4.06 -4.53
CA ILE A 58 -1.74 3.83 -3.28
C ILE A 58 -1.54 5.16 -2.57
N ILE A 59 -2.09 5.29 -1.37
CA ILE A 59 -2.01 6.51 -0.56
C ILE A 59 -1.21 6.20 0.71
N TYR A 60 -0.11 6.93 0.95
CA TYR A 60 0.57 6.92 2.24
C TYR A 60 -0.03 8.01 3.13
N GLY A 61 -1.11 7.68 3.83
CA GLY A 61 -1.93 8.68 4.54
C GLY A 61 -1.31 9.26 5.81
N SER A 62 -0.47 8.50 6.51
CA SER A 62 0.13 8.93 7.78
C SER A 62 1.51 9.54 7.60
N LYS A 63 1.87 10.47 8.52
CA LYS A 63 3.22 11.06 8.58
C LYS A 63 4.29 9.96 8.68
N GLN A 64 5.39 10.15 7.96
CA GLN A 64 6.59 9.33 8.12
C GLN A 64 7.76 10.21 8.53
N TYR A 65 8.78 9.64 9.16
CA TYR A 65 9.87 10.42 9.76
C TYR A 65 10.52 11.44 8.80
N HIS A 66 10.71 11.04 7.53
CA HIS A 66 11.36 11.89 6.51
C HIS A 66 10.36 12.53 5.53
N HIS A 67 9.06 12.41 5.79
CA HIS A 67 8.02 12.85 4.85
C HIS A 67 6.80 13.39 5.57
N GLU A 68 6.37 14.58 5.17
CA GLU A 68 5.08 15.09 5.61
C GLU A 68 3.93 14.18 5.21
N ALA A 69 2.90 14.16 6.05
CA ALA A 69 1.68 13.45 5.76
C ALA A 69 1.00 14.08 4.54
N THR A 70 0.39 13.25 3.70
CA THR A 70 -0.52 13.77 2.68
C THR A 70 -1.71 14.44 3.37
N SER A 71 -2.14 15.59 2.83
CA SER A 71 -3.26 16.36 3.38
C SER A 71 -4.50 15.48 3.55
N GLN A 72 -5.13 15.54 4.73
CA GLN A 72 -6.35 14.78 5.01
C GLN A 72 -7.47 15.10 4.02
N ASN A 73 -7.64 16.37 3.64
CA ASN A 73 -8.64 16.75 2.64
C ASN A 73 -8.39 16.07 1.30
N LEU A 74 -7.12 16.00 0.87
CA LEU A 74 -6.76 15.32 -0.37
C LEU A 74 -6.98 13.80 -0.25
N ILE A 75 -6.69 13.20 0.90
CA ILE A 75 -6.98 11.78 1.14
C ILE A 75 -8.49 11.53 1.03
N THR A 76 -9.33 12.34 1.69
CA THR A 76 -10.78 12.23 1.64
C THR A 76 -11.31 12.37 0.21
N GLU A 77 -10.89 13.40 -0.53
CA GLU A 77 -11.30 13.61 -1.93
C GLU A 77 -10.93 12.40 -2.82
N LEU A 78 -9.73 11.84 -2.63
CA LEU A 78 -9.28 10.67 -3.39
C LEU A 78 -10.05 9.40 -2.99
N LEU A 79 -10.33 9.21 -1.71
CA LEU A 79 -11.12 8.07 -1.23
C LEU A 79 -12.58 8.15 -1.71
N ASP A 80 -13.17 9.33 -1.72
CA ASP A 80 -14.51 9.58 -2.27
C ASP A 80 -14.55 9.30 -3.78
N LEU A 81 -13.51 9.70 -4.52
CA LEU A 81 -13.39 9.45 -5.96
C LEU A 81 -13.24 7.96 -6.29
N VAL A 82 -12.37 7.24 -5.58
CA VAL A 82 -12.15 5.80 -5.81
C VAL A 82 -13.36 5.00 -5.34
N GLY A 83 -14.01 5.44 -4.25
CA GLY A 83 -15.19 4.81 -3.69
C GLY A 83 -14.97 3.38 -3.21
N ASN A 84 -13.72 2.92 -3.07
CA ASN A 84 -13.38 1.57 -2.63
C ASN A 84 -11.98 1.52 -2.01
N ILE A 85 -11.81 0.71 -0.96
CA ILE A 85 -10.52 0.41 -0.34
C ILE A 85 -10.38 -1.10 -0.31
N SER A 86 -9.46 -1.65 -1.11
CA SER A 86 -9.25 -3.09 -1.21
C SER A 86 -8.20 -3.62 -0.23
N SER A 87 -7.31 -2.77 0.27
CA SER A 87 -6.22 -3.17 1.17
C SER A 87 -5.75 -2.01 2.04
N LEU A 88 -5.29 -2.32 3.25
CA LEU A 88 -4.76 -1.37 4.21
C LEU A 88 -3.52 -1.95 4.90
N ASP A 89 -2.44 -1.17 4.98
CA ASP A 89 -1.27 -1.52 5.80
C ASP A 89 -1.36 -0.82 7.16
N LEU A 90 -1.53 -1.59 8.24
CA LEU A 90 -1.44 -1.10 9.62
C LEU A 90 0.00 -1.20 10.11
N CYS A 91 0.54 -0.08 10.60
CA CYS A 91 1.93 0.02 11.03
C CYS A 91 2.02 0.32 12.53
N PHE A 92 2.71 -0.55 13.27
CA PHE A 92 2.99 -0.39 14.70
C PHE A 92 4.50 -0.23 14.90
N ASP A 93 4.91 0.94 15.37
CA ASP A 93 6.30 1.24 15.70
C ASP A 93 6.56 0.96 17.18
N SER A 94 7.71 0.38 17.49
CA SER A 94 8.20 0.12 18.84
C SER A 94 9.64 0.58 18.95
N TYR A 95 10.00 1.18 20.09
CA TYR A 95 11.37 1.56 20.41
C TYR A 95 12.24 0.35 20.76
N LYS A 96 11.61 -0.81 21.03
CA LYS A 96 12.29 -2.08 21.33
C LYS A 96 12.02 -3.12 20.24
N PRO A 97 12.96 -4.04 19.97
CA PRO A 97 12.70 -5.18 19.10
C PRO A 97 11.52 -6.02 19.58
N TYR A 98 10.75 -6.56 18.63
CA TYR A 98 9.68 -7.52 18.92
C TYR A 98 10.29 -8.87 19.35
N ASN A 99 9.62 -9.60 20.25
CA ASN A 99 10.09 -10.90 20.71
C ASN A 99 9.85 -11.97 19.62
N ILE A 100 10.87 -12.21 18.79
CA ILE A 100 10.78 -13.12 17.64
C ILE A 100 10.63 -14.57 18.08
N GLU A 101 11.25 -14.98 19.19
CA GLU A 101 11.13 -16.35 19.70
C GLU A 101 9.69 -16.63 20.13
N ALA A 102 9.06 -15.71 20.87
CA ALA A 102 7.64 -15.83 21.20
C ALA A 102 6.74 -15.85 19.95
N ILE A 103 7.08 -15.10 18.90
CA ILE A 103 6.30 -15.10 17.64
C ILE A 103 6.40 -16.46 16.93
N LYS A 104 7.58 -17.09 16.92
CA LYS A 104 7.80 -18.42 16.32
C LYS A 104 6.97 -19.53 16.97
N GLU A 105 6.56 -19.35 18.22
CA GLU A 105 5.68 -20.31 18.91
C GLU A 105 4.29 -20.39 18.25
N TYR A 106 3.84 -19.32 17.58
CA TYR A 106 2.49 -19.23 17.00
C TYR A 106 2.47 -19.17 15.47
N PHE A 107 3.57 -18.75 14.84
CA PHE A 107 3.60 -18.48 13.40
C PHE A 107 4.84 -19.04 12.72
N GLU A 108 4.64 -19.57 11.51
CA GLU A 108 5.74 -19.84 10.59
C GLU A 108 6.31 -18.51 10.08
N ILE A 109 7.62 -18.33 10.24
CA ILE A 109 8.32 -17.13 9.81
C ILE A 109 9.26 -17.40 8.63
N TYR A 110 9.34 -16.43 7.72
CA TYR A 110 10.32 -16.40 6.64
C TYR A 110 11.26 -15.22 6.83
N GLN A 111 12.57 -15.47 6.80
CA GLN A 111 13.61 -14.46 6.97
C GLN A 111 14.51 -14.40 5.72
N PRO A 112 14.34 -13.40 4.84
CA PRO A 112 15.15 -13.32 3.63
C PRO A 112 16.61 -12.98 3.96
N THR A 113 17.54 -13.76 3.39
CA THR A 113 19.00 -13.57 3.57
C THR A 113 19.46 -12.17 3.18
N LYS A 114 18.87 -11.56 2.14
CA LYS A 114 19.19 -10.19 1.69
C LYS A 114 19.05 -9.11 2.77
N TYR A 115 18.28 -9.35 3.83
CA TYR A 115 18.07 -8.39 4.91
C TYR A 115 18.93 -8.67 6.15
N GLN A 116 19.82 -9.67 6.10
CA GLN A 116 20.76 -9.99 7.19
C GLN A 116 20.06 -10.11 8.55
N GLY A 117 18.88 -10.74 8.55
CA GLY A 117 18.08 -10.94 9.75
C GLY A 117 17.22 -9.75 10.21
N ASN A 118 17.37 -8.57 9.62
CA ASN A 118 16.66 -7.35 10.01
C ASN A 118 15.20 -7.28 9.56
N THR A 119 14.70 -8.31 8.88
CA THR A 119 13.33 -8.37 8.38
C THR A 119 12.84 -9.80 8.40
N ILE A 120 11.67 -10.02 8.99
CA ILE A 120 10.94 -11.29 8.96
C ILE A 120 9.55 -11.07 8.37
N TYR A 121 9.01 -12.13 7.79
CA TYR A 121 7.67 -12.17 7.22
C TYR A 121 6.89 -13.33 7.81
N ILE A 122 5.63 -13.09 8.15
CA ILE A 122 4.61 -14.11 8.37
C ILE A 122 3.68 -14.01 7.17
N ASN A 123 3.87 -14.89 6.18
CA ASN A 123 3.14 -14.82 4.90
C ASN A 123 1.75 -15.43 4.97
N THR A 124 1.50 -16.29 5.96
CA THR A 124 0.22 -16.97 6.16
C THR A 124 -0.13 -16.93 7.64
N PRO A 125 -0.49 -15.74 8.18
CA PRO A 125 -0.77 -15.60 9.60
C PRO A 125 -2.04 -16.36 10.03
N ASN A 126 -2.90 -16.78 9.08
CA ASN A 126 -4.19 -17.43 9.36
C ASN A 126 -5.10 -16.60 10.29
N LEU A 127 -4.96 -15.28 10.23
CA LEU A 127 -5.73 -14.32 11.03
C LEU A 127 -6.71 -13.58 10.13
N ALA A 128 -7.97 -14.01 10.10
CA ALA A 128 -9.08 -13.35 9.39
C ALA A 128 -8.66 -12.68 8.07
N ASN A 129 -8.70 -11.34 8.01
CA ASN A 129 -8.40 -10.53 6.84
C ASN A 129 -6.93 -10.09 6.72
N ILE A 130 -6.04 -10.52 7.63
CA ILE A 130 -4.62 -10.19 7.60
C ILE A 130 -3.93 -11.13 6.62
N LEU A 131 -3.46 -10.59 5.51
CA LEU A 131 -2.78 -11.35 4.46
C LEU A 131 -1.35 -11.69 4.84
N LYS A 132 -0.64 -10.75 5.47
CA LYS A 132 0.76 -10.92 5.87
C LYS A 132 1.12 -9.95 6.98
N ILE A 133 2.13 -10.32 7.74
CA ILE A 133 2.78 -9.44 8.71
C ILE A 133 4.26 -9.36 8.36
N CYS A 134 4.80 -8.15 8.25
CA CYS A 134 6.21 -7.88 8.03
C CYS A 134 6.76 -7.18 9.28
N ILE A 135 7.77 -7.77 9.91
CA ILE A 135 8.44 -7.17 11.07
C ILE A 135 9.87 -6.84 10.69
N TYR A 136 10.30 -5.60 10.89
CA TYR A 136 11.63 -5.18 10.47
C TYR A 136 12.24 -4.09 11.34
N ASN A 137 13.57 -4.03 11.35
CA ASN A 137 14.32 -2.92 11.94
C ASN A 137 14.18 -1.69 11.05
N LYS A 138 13.35 -0.74 11.49
CA LYS A 138 13.01 0.47 10.73
C LYS A 138 14.11 1.51 10.82
N THR A 139 14.88 1.54 11.90
CA THR A 139 16.11 2.34 12.01
C THR A 139 17.04 2.06 10.85
N ILE A 140 17.35 0.79 10.60
CA ILE A 140 18.24 0.39 9.49
C ILE A 140 17.60 0.69 8.14
N LYS A 141 16.32 0.30 7.95
CA LYS A 141 15.63 0.47 6.66
C LYS A 141 15.53 1.94 6.22
N ASN A 142 15.32 2.86 7.17
CA ASN A 142 15.06 4.27 6.90
C ASN A 142 16.21 5.19 7.31
N ASN A 143 17.33 4.64 7.76
CA ASN A 143 18.48 5.40 8.28
C ASN A 143 18.05 6.44 9.32
N LEU A 144 17.38 5.98 10.39
CA LEU A 144 16.95 6.83 11.51
C LEU A 144 18.08 6.98 12.52
N ASP A 145 18.06 8.09 13.26
CA ASP A 145 18.98 8.44 14.35
C ASP A 145 18.55 7.88 15.72
N PHE A 146 17.42 7.17 15.78
CA PHE A 146 16.90 6.51 16.98
C PHE A 146 16.43 5.08 16.70
N GLU A 147 16.29 4.28 17.76
CA GLU A 147 15.81 2.91 17.69
C GLU A 147 14.31 2.83 17.37
N CYS A 148 13.98 2.07 16.34
CA CYS A 148 12.62 1.88 15.87
C CYS A 148 12.53 0.55 15.13
N CYS A 149 11.71 -0.36 15.65
CA CYS A 149 11.27 -1.57 14.99
C CYS A 149 9.81 -1.41 14.57
N ARG A 150 9.43 -1.94 13.41
CA ARG A 150 8.05 -1.89 12.91
C ARG A 150 7.48 -3.29 12.73
N ALA A 151 6.23 -3.48 13.15
CA ALA A 151 5.35 -4.52 12.64
C ALA A 151 4.34 -3.87 11.66
N GLU A 152 4.26 -4.39 10.45
CA GLU A 152 3.38 -3.92 9.37
C GLU A 152 2.44 -5.08 8.97
N ALA A 153 1.15 -4.93 9.24
CA ALA A 153 0.13 -5.91 8.88
C ALA A 153 -0.64 -5.43 7.64
N THR A 154 -0.59 -6.20 6.56
CA THR A 154 -1.40 -5.93 5.37
C THR A 154 -2.75 -6.62 5.53
N ILE A 155 -3.80 -5.83 5.57
CA ILE A 155 -5.19 -6.27 5.73
C ILE A 155 -5.87 -6.19 4.36
N ASN A 156 -6.44 -7.30 3.91
CA ASN A 156 -7.38 -7.30 2.81
C ASN A 156 -8.71 -6.76 3.30
N ILE A 157 -9.27 -5.77 2.61
CA ILE A 157 -10.57 -5.24 2.94
C ILE A 157 -11.51 -5.54 1.77
N PRO A 158 -12.14 -6.72 1.76
CA PRO A 158 -13.12 -7.02 0.73
C PRO A 158 -14.33 -6.09 0.92
N HIS A 159 -14.70 -5.37 -0.15
CA HIS A 159 -15.98 -4.67 -0.29
C HIS A 159 -16.33 -3.66 0.82
N LEU A 160 -15.38 -2.87 1.37
CA LEU A 160 -15.69 -1.87 2.41
C LEU A 160 -16.78 -0.86 1.96
N ASN A 161 -16.93 -0.66 0.65
CA ASN A 161 -18.04 0.07 0.06
C ASN A 161 -18.81 -0.85 -0.90
N ALA A 162 -19.88 -1.48 -0.42
CA ALA A 162 -20.81 -2.32 -1.20
C ALA A 162 -21.41 -1.61 -2.44
N LYS A 163 -21.28 -0.28 -2.55
CA LYS A 163 -21.67 0.50 -3.74
C LYS A 163 -20.86 0.15 -5.00
N ASN A 164 -19.72 -0.51 -4.85
CA ASN A 164 -18.82 -0.92 -5.93
C ASN A 164 -18.71 -2.45 -6.05
N GLU A 165 -19.68 -3.22 -5.54
CA GLU A 165 -19.85 -4.58 -6.06
C GLU A 165 -19.94 -4.47 -7.58
N GLN A 166 -19.07 -5.20 -8.30
CA GLN A 166 -19.22 -5.37 -9.73
C GLN A 166 -20.54 -6.11 -9.93
N LEU A 167 -21.59 -5.31 -10.13
CA LEU A 167 -22.83 -5.83 -10.63
C LEU A 167 -22.47 -6.54 -11.93
N ASN A 168 -22.86 -7.81 -12.04
CA ASN A 168 -22.72 -8.50 -13.30
C ASN A 168 -23.58 -7.78 -14.35
N ARG A 169 -23.33 -8.07 -15.63
CA ARG A 169 -24.05 -7.42 -16.73
C ARG A 169 -25.58 -7.48 -16.57
N LYS A 170 -26.11 -8.57 -16.01
CA LYS A 170 -27.55 -8.75 -15.75
C LYS A 170 -28.05 -7.75 -14.70
N GLN A 171 -27.34 -7.62 -13.59
CA GLN A 171 -27.66 -6.67 -12.52
C GLN A 171 -27.57 -5.20 -12.98
N HIS A 172 -26.62 -4.86 -13.86
CA HIS A 172 -26.57 -3.53 -14.50
C HIS A 172 -27.79 -3.26 -15.40
N LEU A 173 -28.21 -4.25 -16.19
CA LEU A 173 -29.38 -4.11 -17.07
C LEU A 173 -30.65 -3.92 -16.24
N GLU A 174 -30.84 -4.73 -15.18
CA GLU A 174 -32.00 -4.63 -14.29
C GLU A 174 -32.12 -3.23 -13.67
N LEU A 175 -31.05 -2.62 -13.16
CA LEU A 175 -31.10 -1.26 -12.62
C LEU A 175 -31.38 -0.18 -13.68
N THR A 176 -31.01 -0.42 -14.94
CA THR A 176 -31.24 0.52 -16.04
C THR A 176 -32.70 0.50 -16.49
N PHE A 177 -33.35 -0.67 -16.43
CA PHE A 177 -34.73 -0.87 -16.90
C PHE A 177 -35.78 -0.83 -15.78
N THR A 178 -35.39 -0.78 -14.50
CA THR A 178 -36.34 -0.73 -13.36
C THR A 178 -36.57 0.70 -12.83
N LYS A 179 -35.97 1.74 -13.42
CA LYS A 179 -36.42 3.11 -13.17
C LYS A 179 -37.68 3.41 -14.00
N VAL A 180 -38.83 3.10 -13.41
CA VAL A 180 -40.15 3.63 -13.77
C VAL A 180 -40.57 4.60 -12.68
#